data_AF-N9PLW3-F1
#
_entry.id   AF-N9PLW3-F1
#
_cell.length_a   1.000
_cell.length_b   1.000
_cell.length_c   1.000
_cell.angle_alpha   90.00
_cell.angle_beta   90.00
_cell.angle_gamma   90.00
#
_symmetry.space_group_name_H-M   'P 1'
#
loop_
_entity.id
_entity.type
_entity.pdbx_description
1 polymer ?
#
loop_
_entity_poly.entity_id
_entity_poly.type
_entity_poly.pdbx_seq_one_letter_code
_entity_poly.pdbx_strand_id
1 'polypeptide(L)'
;MHLLQPQLEVTTSLLVSTHSTSAPVLMPDQVQRSSWQKLTSEPEQVDWLILHFNHWFSHHNVTLVKGDFEPEYFPATNQHAARIQFAHGFFNSALHEISHWSISGAQRRLLPDLGYWYAPDGRTAEQQALFEQVEIKPQAIEWLFATAFGRKFRVSLDNLTGDSGNGQQFKDHVFAQVQRYFSGEAKLPHDAAHFIHYICHCTRNSTPLQRDEFKREDLD
;
A
#
# COMPACT_ATOMS: atom_id res chain seq x y z
N MET A 1 16.97 24.10 -14.39
CA MET A 1 17.20 24.65 -13.04
C MET A 1 16.04 25.56 -12.68
N HIS A 2 14.94 24.98 -12.20
CA HIS A 2 13.84 25.68 -11.53
C HIS A 2 13.73 25.02 -10.16
N LEU A 3 14.43 25.57 -9.16
CA LEU A 3 13.96 26.56 -8.19
C LEU A 3 12.72 26.09 -7.42
N LEU A 4 13.01 25.54 -6.24
CA LEU A 4 12.16 25.48 -5.06
C LEU A 4 11.60 26.88 -4.74
N GLN A 5 10.28 26.98 -4.50
CA GLN A 5 9.57 27.89 -3.56
C GLN A 5 8.08 28.03 -3.96
N PRO A 6 7.16 28.51 -3.08
CA PRO A 6 6.92 28.23 -1.66
C PRO A 6 5.45 27.77 -1.40
N GLN A 7 5.10 27.40 -0.16
CA GLN A 7 3.74 27.03 0.27
C GLN A 7 2.71 28.14 0.00
N LEU A 8 1.50 27.77 -0.43
CA LEU A 8 0.33 28.66 -0.44
C LEU A 8 -0.39 28.62 0.92
N GLU A 9 -0.64 29.82 1.46
CA GLU A 9 -1.54 30.06 2.58
C GLU A 9 -2.98 29.67 2.22
N VAL A 10 -3.63 28.86 3.06
CA VAL A 10 -5.07 28.58 2.94
C VAL A 10 -5.82 29.44 3.95
N THR A 11 -6.46 30.48 3.43
CA THR A 11 -7.43 31.32 4.13
C THR A 11 -8.68 30.52 4.51
N THR A 12 -9.01 30.60 5.79
CA THR A 12 -10.23 30.12 6.42
C THR A 12 -11.49 30.78 5.85
N SER A 13 -12.53 30.00 5.54
CA SER A 13 -13.93 30.38 5.84
C SER A 13 -14.87 29.17 5.76
N LEU A 14 -15.62 29.02 6.85
CA LEU A 14 -16.69 28.05 7.09
C LEU A 14 -17.87 28.27 6.13
N LEU A 15 -18.62 27.20 5.84
CA LEU A 15 -20.07 27.18 5.99
C LEU A 15 -20.58 25.72 6.04
N VAL A 16 -21.25 25.40 7.15
CA VAL A 16 -22.02 24.18 7.41
C VAL A 16 -23.30 24.21 6.58
N SER A 17 -23.69 23.07 6.00
CA SER A 17 -25.10 22.70 5.85
C SER A 17 -25.25 21.18 5.75
N THR A 18 -26.14 20.68 6.59
CA THR A 18 -26.45 19.28 6.88
C THR A 18 -27.39 18.69 5.82
N HIS A 19 -27.03 17.56 5.24
CA HIS A 19 -28.02 16.62 4.71
C HIS A 19 -27.69 15.20 5.17
N SER A 20 -28.52 14.72 6.10
CA SER A 20 -28.61 13.33 6.51
C SER A 20 -29.04 12.48 5.32
N THR A 21 -28.13 11.64 4.85
CA THR A 21 -28.48 10.48 4.03
C THR A 21 -27.90 9.27 4.75
N SER A 22 -28.79 8.49 5.34
CA SER A 22 -28.50 7.22 5.98
C SER A 22 -27.99 6.22 4.94
N ALA A 23 -26.67 6.16 4.75
CA ALA A 23 -26.03 5.01 4.13
C ALA A 23 -26.06 3.84 5.13
N PRO A 24 -26.25 2.59 4.66
CA PRO A 24 -26.28 1.44 5.55
C PRO A 24 -24.90 1.28 6.18
N VAL A 25 -24.82 1.55 7.49
CA VAL A 25 -23.69 1.19 8.33
C VAL A 25 -23.61 -0.33 8.29
N LEU A 26 -22.65 -0.85 7.53
CA LEU A 26 -22.25 -2.25 7.62
C LEU A 26 -21.81 -2.48 9.06
N MET A 27 -22.64 -3.21 9.80
CA MET A 27 -22.41 -3.53 11.21
C MET A 27 -21.11 -4.34 11.33
N PRO A 28 -20.13 -3.90 12.15
CA PRO A 28 -18.83 -4.59 12.30
C PRO A 28 -18.92 -6.04 12.83
N ASP A 29 -20.04 -6.42 13.42
CA ASP A 29 -20.18 -7.66 14.19
C ASP A 29 -20.55 -8.92 13.38
N GLN A 30 -20.79 -8.82 12.06
CA GLN A 30 -21.27 -9.97 11.26
C GLN A 30 -20.37 -10.44 10.14
N VAL A 31 -19.21 -9.82 9.90
CA VAL A 31 -18.17 -10.51 9.12
C VAL A 31 -17.48 -11.51 10.05
N GLN A 32 -18.17 -12.62 10.28
CA GLN A 32 -17.55 -13.86 10.69
C GLN A 32 -16.26 -13.98 9.85
N ARG A 33 -15.09 -14.11 10.50
CA ARG A 33 -13.80 -14.17 9.79
C ARG A 33 -13.78 -15.42 8.93
N SER A 34 -14.40 -15.34 7.76
CA SER A 34 -14.43 -16.38 6.76
C SER A 34 -12.99 -16.74 6.47
N SER A 35 -12.67 -18.02 6.42
CA SER A 35 -11.30 -18.41 6.12
C SER A 35 -11.00 -18.00 4.68
N TRP A 36 -9.78 -17.49 4.46
CA TRP A 36 -9.32 -16.98 3.18
C TRP A 36 -9.60 -17.96 2.02
N GLN A 37 -9.47 -19.26 2.27
CA GLN A 37 -9.65 -20.34 1.30
C GLN A 37 -11.08 -20.44 0.74
N LYS A 38 -12.08 -19.85 1.40
CA LYS A 38 -13.47 -19.86 0.94
C LYS A 38 -13.83 -18.67 0.04
N LEU A 39 -12.96 -17.65 -0.03
CA LEU A 39 -13.25 -16.42 -0.76
C LEU A 39 -12.84 -16.58 -2.21
N THR A 40 -13.79 -16.38 -3.12
CA THR A 40 -13.57 -16.63 -4.56
C THR A 40 -13.59 -15.37 -5.40
N SER A 41 -14.27 -14.32 -4.93
CA SER A 41 -14.35 -13.05 -5.66
C SER A 41 -13.40 -12.01 -5.07
N GLU A 42 -12.95 -11.08 -5.91
CA GLU A 42 -12.08 -9.98 -5.48
C GLU A 42 -12.75 -9.06 -4.45
N PRO A 43 -14.03 -8.66 -4.58
CA PRO A 43 -14.69 -7.85 -3.56
C PRO A 43 -14.70 -8.52 -2.16
N GLU A 44 -15.01 -9.82 -2.08
CA GLU A 44 -14.98 -10.55 -0.81
C GLU A 44 -13.57 -10.58 -0.20
N GLN A 45 -12.54 -10.76 -1.04
CA GLN A 45 -11.15 -10.75 -0.60
C GLN A 45 -10.73 -9.37 -0.10
N VAL A 46 -11.20 -8.30 -0.75
CA VAL A 46 -10.95 -6.92 -0.34
C VAL A 46 -11.62 -6.59 0.99
N ASP A 47 -12.89 -6.96 1.15
CA ASP A 47 -13.61 -6.77 2.41
C ASP A 47 -12.93 -7.54 3.55
N TRP A 48 -12.46 -8.76 3.26
CA TRP A 48 -11.66 -9.55 4.20
C TRP A 48 -10.37 -8.83 4.59
N LEU A 49 -9.64 -8.30 3.61
CA LEU A 49 -8.39 -7.57 3.84
C LEU A 49 -8.61 -6.33 4.72
N ILE A 50 -9.63 -5.53 4.42
CA ILE A 50 -10.00 -4.34 5.21
C ILE A 50 -10.28 -4.73 6.66
N LEU A 51 -11.14 -5.73 6.88
CA LEU A 51 -11.51 -6.18 8.22
C LEU A 51 -10.28 -6.64 9.01
N HIS A 52 -9.44 -7.47 8.40
CA HIS A 52 -8.29 -8.07 9.08
C HIS A 52 -7.18 -7.04 9.32
N PHE A 53 -6.89 -6.18 8.36
CA PHE A 53 -5.93 -5.08 8.54
C PHE A 53 -6.35 -4.18 9.71
N ASN A 54 -7.61 -3.72 9.71
CA ASN A 54 -8.13 -2.82 10.76
C ASN A 54 -8.09 -3.48 12.15
N HIS A 55 -8.25 -4.80 12.22
CA HIS A 55 -8.08 -5.54 13.46
C HIS A 55 -6.62 -5.64 13.89
N TRP A 56 -5.74 -6.13 13.01
CA TRP A 56 -4.32 -6.37 13.31
C TRP A 56 -3.56 -5.09 13.66
N PHE A 57 -3.92 -3.98 13.01
CA PHE A 57 -3.30 -2.67 13.20
C PHE A 57 -4.15 -1.70 14.05
N SER A 58 -5.16 -2.19 14.77
CA SER A 58 -6.01 -1.37 15.66
C SER A 58 -5.20 -0.56 16.69
N HIS A 59 -4.04 -1.06 17.10
CA HIS A 59 -3.10 -0.39 18.01
C HIS A 59 -2.37 0.82 17.38
N HIS A 60 -2.38 0.96 16.05
CA HIS A 60 -1.75 2.07 15.33
C HIS A 60 -2.69 3.26 15.06
N ASN A 61 -3.97 3.21 15.48
CA ASN A 61 -4.98 4.22 15.17
C ASN A 61 -5.04 4.54 13.65
N VAL A 62 -5.05 3.48 12.84
CA VAL A 62 -5.10 3.54 11.38
C VAL A 62 -6.15 2.58 10.85
N THR A 63 -6.83 2.97 9.79
CA THR A 63 -7.80 2.12 9.08
C THR A 63 -7.51 2.08 7.59
N LEU A 64 -7.63 0.90 6.99
CA LEU A 64 -7.70 0.72 5.54
C LEU A 64 -9.13 1.00 5.08
N VAL A 65 -9.28 1.80 4.04
CA VAL A 65 -10.57 2.19 3.46
C VAL A 65 -10.54 2.05 1.94
N LYS A 66 -11.64 1.55 1.37
CA LYS A 66 -11.82 1.51 -0.09
C LYS A 66 -12.22 2.90 -0.58
N GLY A 67 -11.45 3.46 -1.52
CA GLY A 67 -11.77 4.68 -2.24
C GLY A 67 -12.30 4.41 -3.65
N ASP A 68 -12.91 5.43 -4.25
CA ASP A 68 -13.48 5.35 -5.60
C ASP A 68 -12.49 5.76 -6.69
N PHE A 69 -11.61 6.72 -6.40
CA PHE A 69 -10.72 7.37 -7.35
C PHE A 69 -9.26 7.15 -6.96
N GLU A 70 -8.56 8.20 -6.53
CA GLU A 70 -7.13 8.16 -6.25
C GLU A 70 -6.83 7.55 -4.87
N PRO A 71 -5.70 6.81 -4.76
CA PRO A 71 -5.20 6.43 -3.45
C PRO A 71 -4.72 7.69 -2.71
N GLU A 72 -4.90 7.70 -1.39
CA GLU A 72 -4.41 8.79 -0.54
C GLU A 72 -4.18 8.31 0.88
N TYR A 73 -3.10 8.77 1.51
CA TYR A 73 -2.92 8.63 2.94
C TYR A 73 -3.35 9.90 3.68
N PHE A 74 -4.36 9.74 4.54
CA PHE A 74 -4.81 10.80 5.45
C PHE A 74 -4.19 10.58 6.83
N PRO A 75 -3.37 11.52 7.35
CA PRO A 75 -2.84 11.42 8.70
C PRO A 75 -3.96 11.51 9.74
N ALA A 76 -3.71 10.95 10.92
CA ALA A 76 -4.66 11.03 12.03
C ALA A 76 -4.88 12.49 12.46
N THR A 77 -6.10 12.81 12.86
CA THR A 77 -6.49 14.09 13.44
C THR A 77 -7.07 13.89 14.83
N ASN A 78 -7.44 14.97 15.52
CA ASN A 78 -8.12 14.88 16.81
C ASN A 78 -9.49 14.18 16.74
N GLN A 79 -10.10 14.10 15.55
CA GLN A 79 -11.46 13.59 15.34
C GLN A 79 -11.47 12.23 14.65
N HIS A 80 -10.43 11.91 13.88
CA HIS A 80 -10.41 10.74 13.01
C HIS A 80 -9.05 10.03 13.09
N ALA A 81 -9.12 8.69 13.09
CA ALA A 81 -7.95 7.84 12.87
C ALA A 81 -7.29 8.13 11.52
N ALA A 82 -6.02 7.75 11.36
CA ALA A 82 -5.38 7.81 10.06
C ALA A 82 -6.10 6.87 9.07
N ARG A 83 -6.14 7.23 7.79
CA ARG A 83 -6.78 6.42 6.75
C ARG A 83 -5.80 6.13 5.63
N ILE A 84 -5.66 4.85 5.30
CA ILE A 84 -5.00 4.38 4.08
C ILE A 84 -6.12 4.13 3.08
N GLN A 85 -6.28 5.03 2.10
CA GLN A 85 -7.28 4.89 1.04
C GLN A 85 -6.63 4.30 -0.20
N PHE A 86 -7.20 3.20 -0.71
CA PHE A 86 -6.75 2.57 -1.96
C PHE A 86 -7.81 2.68 -3.06
N ALA A 87 -7.35 2.67 -4.31
CA ALA A 87 -8.15 2.98 -5.48
C ALA A 87 -9.01 1.80 -5.97
N HIS A 88 -10.20 2.13 -6.49
CA HIS A 88 -11.08 1.28 -7.30
C HIS A 88 -11.51 -0.06 -6.67
N GLY A 89 -11.22 -0.30 -5.39
CA GLY A 89 -11.49 -1.57 -4.75
C GLY A 89 -10.63 -2.73 -5.26
N PHE A 90 -9.47 -2.49 -5.87
CA PHE A 90 -8.58 -3.56 -6.31
C PHE A 90 -7.70 -4.06 -5.16
N PHE A 91 -7.56 -5.38 -5.05
CA PHE A 91 -6.80 -5.98 -3.96
C PHE A 91 -5.32 -5.57 -3.99
N ASN A 92 -4.72 -5.54 -5.18
CA ASN A 92 -3.32 -5.17 -5.35
C ASN A 92 -3.10 -3.68 -5.04
N SER A 93 -4.06 -2.80 -5.35
CA SER A 93 -3.99 -1.39 -4.93
C SER A 93 -3.96 -1.29 -3.40
N ALA A 94 -4.78 -2.06 -2.69
CA ALA A 94 -4.72 -2.10 -1.22
C ALA A 94 -3.35 -2.58 -0.69
N LEU A 95 -2.76 -3.63 -1.30
CA LEU A 95 -1.43 -4.10 -0.92
C LEU A 95 -0.35 -3.05 -1.15
N HIS A 96 -0.43 -2.32 -2.27
CA HIS A 96 0.48 -1.24 -2.61
C HIS A 96 0.45 -0.13 -1.56
N GLU A 97 -0.73 0.37 -1.20
CA GLU A 97 -0.87 1.41 -0.18
C GLU A 97 -0.39 0.98 1.21
N ILE A 98 -0.69 -0.27 1.59
CA ILE A 98 -0.19 -0.84 2.85
C ILE A 98 1.34 -0.94 2.82
N SER A 99 1.95 -1.25 1.68
CA SER A 99 3.41 -1.31 1.53
C SER A 99 4.05 0.04 1.82
N HIS A 100 3.53 1.12 1.23
CA HIS A 100 3.97 2.50 1.49
C HIS A 100 3.83 2.90 2.95
N TRP A 101 2.68 2.60 3.55
CA TRP A 101 2.44 2.90 4.96
C TRP A 101 3.39 2.12 5.89
N SER A 102 3.62 0.84 5.61
CA SER A 102 4.43 -0.06 6.45
C SER A 102 5.91 0.32 6.51
N ILE A 103 6.43 0.99 5.48
CA ILE A 103 7.82 1.49 5.46
C ILE A 103 7.97 2.91 6.01
N SER A 104 6.86 3.62 6.14
CA SER A 104 6.85 5.03 6.53
C SER A 104 7.00 5.17 8.04
N GLY A 105 8.08 5.81 8.48
CA GLY A 105 8.32 6.07 9.90
C GLY A 105 7.32 7.06 10.51
N ALA A 106 7.36 7.20 11.84
CA ALA A 106 6.41 8.00 12.60
C ALA A 106 6.23 9.44 12.08
N GLN A 107 7.31 10.10 11.66
CA GLN A 107 7.24 11.47 11.12
C GLN A 107 6.49 11.53 9.77
N ARG A 108 6.71 10.55 8.89
CA ARG A 108 6.04 10.50 7.58
C ARG A 108 4.54 10.24 7.75
N ARG A 109 4.15 9.43 8.74
CA ARG A 109 2.73 9.17 9.08
C ARG A 109 1.97 10.40 9.62
N LEU A 110 2.65 11.54 9.84
CA LEU A 110 2.00 12.81 10.18
C LEU A 110 1.70 13.66 8.94
N LEU A 111 2.15 13.25 7.75
CA LEU A 111 2.02 14.01 6.51
C LEU A 111 1.00 13.34 5.58
N PRO A 112 0.21 14.13 4.83
CA PRO A 112 -0.53 13.62 3.68
C PRO A 112 0.38 12.83 2.74
N ASP A 113 -0.12 11.72 2.19
CA ASP A 113 0.63 10.80 1.31
C ASP A 113 1.98 10.37 1.86
N LEU A 114 2.09 10.34 3.19
CA LEU A 114 3.30 9.97 3.90
C LEU A 114 4.48 10.90 3.52
N GLY A 115 4.21 12.09 2.98
CA GLY A 115 5.21 13.01 2.43
C GLY A 115 5.89 12.51 1.15
N TYR A 116 5.31 11.55 0.44
CA TYR A 116 5.68 11.30 -0.96
C TYR A 116 5.19 12.45 -1.83
N TRP A 117 5.89 12.70 -2.93
CA TRP A 117 5.51 13.72 -3.90
C TRP A 117 4.68 13.06 -5.00
N TYR A 118 3.64 13.76 -5.46
CA TYR A 118 2.87 13.32 -6.61
C TYR A 118 3.60 13.67 -7.91
N ALA A 119 3.71 12.70 -8.81
CA ALA A 119 4.22 12.87 -10.15
C ALA A 119 3.11 12.49 -11.13
N PRO A 120 2.55 13.44 -11.90
CA PRO A 120 1.57 13.08 -12.90
C PRO A 120 2.21 12.20 -13.98
N ASP A 121 1.35 11.48 -14.70
CA ASP A 121 1.73 10.72 -15.89
C ASP A 121 2.46 11.60 -16.93
N GLY A 122 3.30 10.98 -17.77
CA GLY A 122 4.13 11.71 -18.73
C GLY A 122 5.51 12.09 -18.18
N ARG A 123 6.05 11.28 -17.24
CA ARG A 123 7.37 11.51 -16.65
C ARG A 123 8.49 11.37 -17.68
N THR A 124 9.49 12.25 -17.59
CA THR A 124 10.77 12.08 -18.33
C THR A 124 11.55 10.89 -17.78
N ALA A 125 12.55 10.41 -18.53
CA ALA A 125 13.41 9.33 -18.08
C ALA A 125 14.10 9.63 -16.73
N GLU A 126 14.52 10.87 -16.49
CA GLU A 126 15.12 11.28 -15.22
C GLU A 126 14.11 11.26 -14.07
N GLN A 127 12.88 11.72 -14.32
CA GLN A 127 11.80 11.67 -13.33
C GLN A 127 11.38 10.23 -13.03
N GLN A 128 11.33 9.38 -14.05
CA GLN A 128 11.05 7.96 -13.90
C GLN A 128 12.15 7.28 -13.07
N ALA A 129 13.43 7.57 -13.32
CA ALA A 129 14.52 7.02 -12.52
C ALA A 129 14.44 7.42 -11.03
N LEU A 130 13.98 8.64 -10.73
CA LEU A 130 13.74 9.09 -9.35
C LEU A 130 12.54 8.38 -8.72
N PHE A 131 11.47 8.18 -9.48
CA PHE A 131 10.31 7.40 -9.05
C PHE A 131 10.71 5.96 -8.72
N GLU A 132 11.39 5.27 -9.64
CA GLU A 132 11.82 3.89 -9.44
C GLU A 132 12.68 3.73 -8.18
N GLN A 133 13.58 4.68 -7.88
CA GLN A 133 14.40 4.65 -6.66
C GLN A 133 13.55 4.64 -5.38
N VAL A 134 12.47 5.41 -5.33
CA VAL A 134 11.61 5.47 -4.13
C VAL A 134 10.64 4.29 -4.06
N GLU A 135 10.35 3.65 -5.19
CA GLU A 135 9.43 2.52 -5.34
C GLU A 135 10.05 1.15 -5.11
N ILE A 136 11.39 1.01 -5.14
CA ILE A 136 12.06 -0.28 -4.93
C ILE A 136 11.59 -0.97 -3.64
N LYS A 137 11.51 -0.23 -2.53
CA LYS A 137 11.14 -0.80 -1.23
C LYS A 137 9.63 -1.08 -1.09
N PRO A 138 8.73 -0.13 -1.44
CA PRO A 138 7.29 -0.40 -1.52
C PRO A 138 7.00 -1.65 -2.34
N GLN A 139 7.46 -1.72 -3.59
CA GLN A 139 7.14 -2.80 -4.50
C GLN A 139 7.79 -4.14 -4.11
N ALA A 140 8.97 -4.13 -3.48
CA ALA A 140 9.53 -5.35 -2.89
C ALA A 140 8.65 -5.89 -1.74
N ILE A 141 8.08 -5.01 -0.91
CA ILE A 141 7.19 -5.40 0.19
C ILE A 141 5.81 -5.80 -0.31
N GLU A 142 5.28 -5.10 -1.31
CA GLU A 142 4.05 -5.48 -2.00
C GLU A 142 4.17 -6.89 -2.57
N TRP A 143 5.31 -7.24 -3.17
CA TRP A 143 5.56 -8.59 -3.65
C TRP A 143 5.55 -9.62 -2.50
N LEU A 144 6.19 -9.33 -1.36
CA LEU A 144 6.12 -10.20 -0.18
C LEU A 144 4.67 -10.41 0.29
N PHE A 145 3.85 -9.35 0.31
CA PHE A 145 2.43 -9.44 0.68
C PHE A 145 1.63 -10.27 -0.31
N ALA A 146 1.79 -10.01 -1.61
CA ALA A 146 1.12 -10.73 -2.67
C ALA A 146 1.46 -12.23 -2.61
N THR A 147 2.73 -12.57 -2.48
CA THR A 147 3.17 -13.96 -2.29
C THR A 147 2.54 -14.56 -1.04
N ALA A 148 2.52 -13.87 0.10
CA ALA A 148 1.89 -14.37 1.33
C ALA A 148 0.40 -14.71 1.14
N PHE A 149 -0.33 -13.94 0.33
CA PHE A 149 -1.72 -14.23 -0.07
C PHE A 149 -1.87 -15.29 -1.18
N GLY A 150 -0.76 -15.75 -1.78
CA GLY A 150 -0.77 -16.65 -2.93
C GLY A 150 -1.21 -15.97 -4.23
N ARG A 151 -1.00 -14.64 -4.34
CA ARG A 151 -1.39 -13.82 -5.48
C ARG A 151 -0.19 -13.51 -6.37
N LYS A 152 -0.48 -13.23 -7.64
CA LYS A 152 0.52 -12.72 -8.58
C LYS A 152 0.84 -11.26 -8.27
N PHE A 153 2.12 -10.94 -8.36
CA PHE A 153 2.64 -9.58 -8.28
C PHE A 153 3.18 -9.16 -9.65
N ARG A 154 3.07 -7.87 -9.96
CA ARG A 154 3.70 -7.26 -11.14
C ARG A 154 4.23 -5.92 -10.73
N VAL A 155 5.46 -5.63 -11.14
CA VAL A 155 6.06 -4.31 -10.97
C VAL A 155 5.23 -3.28 -11.74
N SER A 156 4.90 -2.18 -11.08
CA SER A 156 4.21 -1.04 -11.71
C SER A 156 5.23 0.06 -12.02
N LEU A 157 5.34 0.41 -13.30
CA LEU A 157 6.14 1.57 -13.73
C LEU A 157 5.38 2.88 -13.61
N ASP A 158 4.06 2.82 -13.41
CA ASP A 158 3.15 3.95 -13.17
C ASP A 158 3.36 5.18 -14.09
N ASN A 159 3.54 4.93 -15.39
CA ASN A 159 3.80 5.97 -16.39
C ASN A 159 3.27 5.49 -17.74
N LEU A 160 1.98 5.75 -18.01
CA LEU A 160 1.26 5.26 -19.18
C LEU A 160 1.59 6.04 -20.45
N THR A 161 1.91 7.33 -20.35
CA THR A 161 2.17 8.21 -21.50
C THR A 161 3.60 8.76 -21.57
N GLY A 162 4.43 8.48 -20.57
CA GLY A 162 5.82 8.93 -20.50
C GLY A 162 6.86 7.90 -20.96
N ASP A 163 8.13 8.21 -20.71
CA ASP A 163 9.26 7.33 -21.05
C ASP A 163 9.60 6.42 -19.87
N SER A 164 8.88 5.31 -19.75
CA SER A 164 9.06 4.32 -18.68
C SER A 164 10.12 3.26 -18.99
N GLY A 165 10.61 3.19 -20.22
CA GLY A 165 11.40 2.06 -20.70
C GLY A 165 10.70 0.70 -20.49
N ASN A 166 11.48 -0.38 -20.42
CA ASN A 166 11.00 -1.74 -20.18
C ASN A 166 11.05 -2.18 -18.70
N GLY A 167 11.49 -1.28 -17.80
CA GLY A 167 11.56 -1.52 -16.36
C GLY A 167 12.52 -2.63 -15.91
N GLN A 168 13.40 -3.16 -16.77
CA GLN A 168 14.21 -4.34 -16.44
C GLN A 168 15.15 -4.08 -15.25
N GLN A 169 15.83 -2.93 -15.23
CA GLN A 169 16.67 -2.53 -14.10
C GLN A 169 15.85 -2.33 -12.82
N PHE A 170 14.66 -1.76 -12.94
CA PHE A 170 13.78 -1.58 -11.79
C PHE A 170 13.33 -2.92 -11.19
N LYS A 171 12.92 -3.86 -12.03
CA LYS A 171 12.61 -5.24 -11.61
C LYS A 171 13.83 -5.92 -10.97
N ASP A 172 15.03 -5.74 -11.51
CA ASP A 172 16.28 -6.25 -10.90
C ASP A 172 16.51 -5.67 -9.50
N HIS A 173 16.27 -4.37 -9.32
CA HIS A 173 16.41 -3.71 -8.03
C HIS A 173 15.35 -4.15 -7.02
N VAL A 174 14.09 -4.30 -7.44
CA VAL A 174 12.99 -4.84 -6.60
C VAL A 174 13.33 -6.26 -6.16
N PHE A 175 13.76 -7.11 -7.09
CA PHE A 175 14.20 -8.47 -6.78
C PHE A 175 15.38 -8.47 -5.80
N ALA A 176 16.44 -7.70 -6.08
CA ALA A 176 17.58 -7.60 -5.19
C ALA A 176 17.18 -7.13 -3.78
N GLN A 177 16.24 -6.20 -3.66
CA GLN A 177 15.73 -5.72 -2.37
C GLN A 177 15.02 -6.84 -1.58
N VAL A 178 14.21 -7.67 -2.24
CA VAL A 178 13.63 -8.88 -1.61
C VAL A 178 14.73 -9.81 -1.09
N GLN A 179 15.75 -10.07 -1.91
CA GLN A 179 16.87 -10.93 -1.52
C GLN A 179 17.62 -10.36 -0.30
N ARG A 180 17.81 -9.04 -0.22
CA ARG A 180 18.43 -8.36 0.93
C ARG A 180 17.61 -8.48 2.22
N TYR A 181 16.28 -8.49 2.13
CA TYR A 181 15.42 -8.74 3.30
C TYR A 181 15.61 -10.16 3.83
N PHE A 182 15.71 -11.16 2.94
CA PHE A 182 15.95 -12.56 3.34
C PHE A 182 17.37 -12.81 3.84
N SER A 183 18.39 -12.14 3.30
CA SER A 183 19.78 -12.31 3.74
C SER A 183 20.09 -11.62 5.07
N GLY A 184 19.22 -10.70 5.51
CA GLY A 184 19.46 -9.84 6.67
C GLY A 184 20.35 -8.63 6.39
N GLU A 185 20.80 -8.42 5.15
CA GLU A 185 21.53 -7.22 4.72
C GLU A 185 20.66 -5.97 4.86
N ALA A 186 19.37 -6.10 4.54
CA ALA A 186 18.37 -5.07 4.79
C ALA A 186 17.38 -5.55 5.86
N LYS A 187 17.06 -4.65 6.80
CA LYS A 187 16.02 -4.92 7.79
C LYS A 187 14.64 -4.72 7.18
N LEU A 188 13.80 -5.77 7.22
CA LEU A 188 12.39 -5.65 6.88
C LEU A 188 11.69 -4.73 7.91
N PRO A 189 10.91 -3.71 7.47
CA PRO A 189 10.17 -2.85 8.38
C PRO A 189 9.25 -3.64 9.31
N HIS A 190 9.13 -3.20 10.56
CA HIS A 190 8.42 -3.94 11.60
C HIS A 190 6.96 -4.23 11.21
N ASP A 191 6.25 -3.20 10.74
CA ASP A 191 4.84 -3.32 10.40
C ASP A 191 4.63 -4.20 9.14
N ALA A 192 5.58 -4.19 8.21
CA ALA A 192 5.56 -5.10 7.06
C ALA A 192 5.75 -6.57 7.52
N ALA A 193 6.71 -6.82 8.41
CA ALA A 193 6.94 -8.15 8.99
C ALA A 193 5.73 -8.64 9.78
N HIS A 194 5.09 -7.74 10.54
CA HIS A 194 3.90 -8.02 11.34
C HIS A 194 2.69 -8.36 10.45
N PHE A 195 2.50 -7.62 9.36
CA PHE A 195 1.44 -7.92 8.40
C PHE A 195 1.66 -9.29 7.72
N ILE A 196 2.89 -9.56 7.23
CA ILE A 196 3.25 -10.85 6.64
C ILE A 196 2.96 -12.00 7.61
N HIS A 197 3.33 -11.84 8.89
CA HIS A 197 3.08 -12.87 9.90
C HIS A 197 1.60 -13.24 9.99
N TYR A 198 0.70 -12.25 10.07
CA TYR A 198 -0.73 -12.52 10.16
C TYR A 198 -1.34 -13.05 8.86
N ILE A 199 -0.90 -12.56 7.71
CA ILE A 199 -1.30 -13.13 6.41
C ILE A 199 -0.93 -14.61 6.40
N CYS A 200 0.34 -14.94 6.67
CA CYS A 200 0.82 -16.32 6.65
C CYS A 200 0.03 -17.21 7.61
N HIS A 201 -0.27 -16.70 8.80
CA HIS A 201 -1.09 -17.39 9.79
C HIS A 201 -2.49 -17.74 9.26
N CYS A 202 -3.15 -16.79 8.59
CA CYS A 202 -4.54 -16.95 8.15
C CYS A 202 -4.70 -17.63 6.77
N THR A 203 -3.73 -17.50 5.87
CA THR A 203 -3.89 -17.90 4.46
C THR A 203 -3.13 -19.17 4.11
N ARG A 204 -2.01 -19.46 4.81
CA ARG A 204 -1.07 -20.54 4.47
C ARG A 204 -0.57 -21.32 5.70
N ASN A 205 -1.45 -21.53 6.67
CA ASN A 205 -1.20 -22.37 7.85
C ASN A 205 0.07 -22.00 8.62
N SER A 206 0.37 -20.70 8.74
CA SER A 206 1.59 -20.18 9.37
C SER A 206 2.91 -20.58 8.70
N THR A 207 2.87 -21.11 7.48
CA THR A 207 4.08 -21.36 6.68
C THR A 207 4.75 -20.02 6.35
N PRO A 208 5.98 -19.76 6.83
CA PRO A 208 6.65 -18.50 6.55
C PRO A 208 7.11 -18.44 5.09
N LEU A 209 7.19 -17.22 4.54
CA LEU A 209 7.76 -16.98 3.22
C LEU A 209 9.19 -17.51 3.15
N GLN A 210 9.53 -18.16 2.04
CA GLN A 210 10.85 -18.65 1.73
C GLN A 210 11.48 -17.85 0.59
N ARG A 211 12.80 -17.74 0.62
CA ARG A 211 13.57 -16.97 -0.37
C ARG A 211 13.39 -17.49 -1.80
N ASP A 212 13.22 -18.80 -1.97
CA ASP A 212 13.07 -19.49 -3.25
C ASP A 212 11.66 -19.38 -3.86
N GLU A 213 10.68 -18.82 -3.11
CA GLU A 213 9.38 -18.39 -3.66
C GLU A 213 9.49 -17.15 -4.56
N PHE A 214 10.66 -16.49 -4.60
CA PHE A 214 10.88 -15.25 -5.34
C PHE A 214 11.95 -15.47 -6.40
N LYS A 215 11.54 -15.48 -7.67
CA LYS A 215 12.46 -15.59 -8.81
C LYS A 215 12.38 -14.34 -9.66
N ARG A 216 13.50 -13.93 -10.25
CA ARG A 216 13.54 -12.68 -11.02
C ARG A 216 12.62 -12.75 -12.25
N GLU A 217 12.52 -13.91 -12.87
CA GLU A 217 11.61 -14.16 -14.00
C GLU A 217 10.12 -14.01 -13.66
N ASP A 218 9.74 -14.07 -12.37
CA ASP A 218 8.34 -13.87 -11.97
C ASP A 218 7.90 -12.40 -12.12
N LEU A 219 8.86 -11.49 -12.29
CA LEU A 219 8.59 -10.07 -12.53
C LEU A 219 8.46 -9.71 -14.01
N ASP A 220 8.67 -10.65 -14.93
CA ASP A 220 8.66 -10.39 -16.38
C ASP A 220 7.27 -10.34 -17.03
#